data_AF-A0A9L0JGY6-F1
#
_entry.id   AF-A0A9L0JGY6-F1
#
_cell.length_a   1.000
_cell.length_b   1.000
_cell.length_c   1.000
_cell.angle_alpha   90.00
_cell.angle_beta   90.00
_cell.angle_gamma   90.00
#
_symmetry.space_group_name_H-M   'P 1'
#
loop_
_entity.id
_entity.type
_entity.pdbx_description
1 polymer ?
#
loop_
_entity_poly.entity_id
_entity_poly.type
_entity_poly.pdbx_seq_one_letter_code
_entity_poly.pdbx_strand_id
1 'polypeptide(L)'
;MAANYSSSSNRREHVKTTTEPQPGFLERLSETSGGMFVGLMTFLLSFYLIFTNEGRALKTATSLAEGLSLVVSPDSIHSVAPENEGRLVHIIGALRTSKLLSDPNYGVHLPAVKLRRHVEMYQWVETEESREYTEDGQVKTERRYSYNTEWRSEIVNSRNFDREIGHKNPSAMAVESFTATAPFVQIGRFFLSAGLIDKIDNFKPLSLSKLEDPHVDIIRRGDYFYHSENPKYPEVGDLRVSFSYAGLSGDDPDLGPAHVVTVIARQRGDQLVPYSTRSGDTLLLLHHGDFSAEPLAGGGPGLRAAHREERRGSWLAQLPGGKALTDRQEQRGVSAKRGEKTWSRGGSAWP
;
A
#
# COMPACT_ATOMS: atom_id res chain seq x y z
N MET A 1 -19.16 -41.23 29.48
CA MET A 1 -19.74 -41.10 28.13
C MET A 1 -19.80 -39.62 27.80
N ALA A 2 -18.82 -39.12 27.04
CA ALA A 2 -18.74 -37.71 26.66
C ALA A 2 -19.24 -37.56 25.22
N ALA A 3 -20.33 -36.84 25.04
CA ALA A 3 -20.87 -36.49 23.73
C ALA A 3 -20.11 -35.25 23.21
N ASN A 4 -19.33 -35.45 22.15
CA ASN A 4 -18.75 -34.35 21.39
C ASN A 4 -19.85 -33.69 20.55
N TYR A 5 -20.22 -32.46 20.89
CA TYR A 5 -20.96 -31.58 20.00
C TYR A 5 -19.99 -31.00 18.96
N SER A 6 -20.03 -31.51 17.73
CA SER A 6 -19.43 -30.82 16.59
C SER A 6 -20.36 -29.69 16.16
N SER A 7 -19.97 -28.44 16.42
CA SER A 7 -20.63 -27.27 15.85
C SER A 7 -20.30 -27.19 14.35
N SER A 8 -21.22 -27.63 13.50
CA SER A 8 -21.17 -27.41 12.05
C SER A 8 -21.46 -25.94 11.76
N SER A 9 -20.43 -25.11 11.63
CA SER A 9 -20.60 -23.79 10.99
C SER A 9 -20.98 -24.03 9.54
N ASN A 10 -22.20 -23.65 9.17
CA ASN A 10 -22.80 -23.82 7.86
C ASN A 10 -22.00 -23.03 6.80
N ARG A 11 -20.97 -23.66 6.22
CA ARG A 11 -20.21 -23.11 5.09
C ARG A 11 -21.09 -23.30 3.85
N ARG A 12 -21.72 -22.22 3.38
CA ARG A 12 -22.57 -22.25 2.19
C ARG A 12 -21.68 -22.24 0.96
N GLU A 13 -21.22 -23.42 0.57
CA GLU A 13 -20.52 -23.64 -0.68
C GLU A 13 -21.49 -24.27 -1.68
N HIS A 14 -21.33 -23.92 -2.95
CA HIS A 14 -21.89 -24.72 -4.03
C HIS A 14 -20.87 -24.89 -5.14
N VAL A 15 -21.06 -25.96 -5.90
CA VAL A 15 -20.16 -26.38 -6.96
C VAL A 15 -20.93 -26.36 -8.28
N LYS A 16 -20.29 -25.79 -9.30
CA LYS A 16 -20.77 -25.77 -10.68
C LYS A 16 -19.76 -26.51 -11.55
N THR A 17 -20.17 -27.63 -12.12
CA THR A 17 -19.34 -28.39 -13.07
C THR A 17 -19.75 -28.05 -14.48
N THR A 18 -18.81 -27.57 -15.29
CA THR A 18 -18.97 -27.42 -16.73
C THR A 18 -18.17 -28.53 -17.41
N THR A 19 -18.76 -29.19 -18.40
CA THR A 19 -18.10 -30.25 -19.17
C THR A 19 -17.82 -29.72 -20.56
N GLU A 20 -16.57 -29.77 -20.99
CA GLU A 20 -16.16 -29.42 -22.34
C GLU A 20 -15.60 -30.66 -23.06
N PRO A 21 -15.96 -30.88 -24.33
CA PRO A 21 -15.42 -31.99 -25.11
C PRO A 21 -13.90 -31.83 -25.26
N GLN A 22 -13.16 -32.95 -25.31
CA GLN A 22 -11.72 -32.90 -25.51
C GLN A 22 -11.38 -32.19 -26.83
N PRO A 23 -10.47 -31.20 -26.82
CA PRO A 23 -10.06 -30.53 -28.05
C PRO A 23 -9.48 -31.56 -29.02
N GLY A 24 -9.88 -31.48 -30.29
CA GLY A 24 -9.46 -32.41 -31.33
C GLY A 24 -7.96 -32.36 -31.63
N PHE A 25 -7.43 -33.33 -32.37
CA PHE A 25 -5.99 -33.36 -32.73
C PHE A 25 -5.52 -32.09 -33.46
N LEU A 26 -6.38 -31.49 -34.29
CA LEU A 26 -6.10 -30.22 -34.96
C LEU A 26 -6.19 -29.01 -34.01
N GLU A 27 -7.10 -29.01 -33.03
CA GLU A 27 -7.13 -27.98 -31.98
C GLU A 27 -5.87 -28.06 -31.12
N ARG A 28 -5.46 -29.26 -30.69
CA ARG A 28 -4.22 -29.46 -29.91
C ARG A 28 -2.96 -29.12 -30.68
N LEU A 29 -2.90 -29.41 -31.99
CA LEU A 29 -1.80 -29.00 -32.87
C LEU A 29 -1.78 -27.49 -33.12
N SER A 30 -2.95 -26.85 -33.21
CA SER A 30 -3.07 -25.40 -33.29
C SER A 30 -2.68 -24.71 -31.98
N GLU A 31 -2.98 -25.33 -30.82
CA GLU A 31 -2.54 -24.88 -29.49
C GLU A 31 -1.03 -25.03 -29.32
N THR A 32 -0.42 -26.13 -29.79
CA THR A 32 1.04 -26.32 -29.69
C THR A 32 1.82 -25.44 -30.67
N SER A 33 1.35 -25.28 -31.91
CA SER A 33 1.95 -24.37 -32.89
C SER A 33 1.77 -22.91 -32.46
N GLY A 34 0.59 -22.56 -31.95
CA GLY A 34 0.31 -21.26 -31.35
C GLY A 34 1.19 -21.01 -30.12
N GLY A 35 1.40 -22.01 -29.28
CA GLY A 35 2.32 -21.95 -28.14
C GLY A 35 3.77 -21.65 -28.53
N MET A 36 4.26 -22.19 -29.66
CA MET A 36 5.59 -21.86 -30.18
C MET A 36 5.69 -20.41 -30.64
N PHE A 37 4.69 -19.89 -31.36
CA PHE A 37 4.65 -18.48 -31.75
C PHE A 37 4.54 -17.55 -30.54
N VAL A 38 3.68 -17.89 -29.57
CA VAL A 38 3.56 -17.17 -28.30
C VAL A 38 4.88 -17.20 -27.53
N GLY A 39 5.57 -18.35 -27.49
CA GLY A 39 6.88 -18.50 -26.88
C GLY A 39 7.95 -17.64 -27.55
N LEU A 40 8.00 -17.63 -28.89
CA LEU A 40 8.92 -16.79 -29.65
C LEU A 40 8.61 -15.29 -29.47
N MET A 41 7.34 -14.91 -29.49
CA MET A 41 6.92 -13.52 -29.22
C MET A 41 7.26 -13.10 -27.79
N THR A 42 7.04 -13.98 -26.81
CA THR A 42 7.41 -13.74 -25.41
C THR A 42 8.92 -13.62 -25.25
N PHE A 43 9.70 -14.44 -25.97
CA PHE A 43 11.16 -14.37 -26.01
C PHE A 43 11.64 -13.03 -26.58
N LEU A 44 11.11 -12.59 -27.72
CA LEU A 44 11.45 -11.28 -28.31
C LEU A 44 10.99 -10.11 -27.42
N LEU A 45 9.79 -10.22 -26.83
CA LEU A 45 9.26 -9.26 -25.89
C LEU A 45 10.14 -9.16 -24.64
N SER A 46 10.74 -10.27 -24.19
CA SER A 46 11.64 -10.26 -23.03
C SER A 46 12.89 -9.39 -23.29
N PHE A 47 13.49 -9.46 -24.49
CA PHE A 47 14.61 -8.58 -24.86
C PHE A 47 14.17 -7.13 -24.97
N TYR A 48 12.99 -6.87 -25.54
CA TYR A 48 12.43 -5.51 -25.60
C TYR A 48 12.22 -4.94 -24.20
N LEU A 49 11.65 -5.72 -23.27
CA LEU A 49 11.45 -5.33 -21.88
C LEU A 49 12.78 -5.09 -21.17
N ILE A 50 13.77 -5.97 -21.33
CA ILE A 50 15.11 -5.80 -20.74
C ILE A 50 15.78 -4.55 -21.31
N PHE A 51 15.79 -4.36 -22.62
CA PHE A 51 16.45 -3.24 -23.27
C PHE A 51 15.80 -1.90 -22.91
N THR A 52 14.47 -1.83 -22.88
CA THR A 52 13.76 -0.63 -22.44
C THR A 52 13.96 -0.35 -20.96
N ASN A 53 14.02 -1.39 -20.12
CA ASN A 53 14.30 -1.26 -18.70
C ASN A 53 15.75 -0.81 -18.43
N GLU A 54 16.73 -1.40 -19.12
CA GLU A 54 18.15 -1.04 -19.02
C GLU A 54 18.40 0.36 -19.56
N GLY A 55 17.80 0.70 -20.71
CA GLY A 55 17.86 2.04 -21.26
C GLY A 55 17.28 3.10 -20.32
N ARG A 56 16.20 2.80 -19.59
CA ARG A 56 15.66 3.68 -18.54
C ARG A 56 16.58 3.73 -17.33
N ALA A 57 17.08 2.59 -16.85
CA ALA A 57 17.98 2.53 -15.69
C ALA A 57 19.27 3.33 -15.92
N LEU A 58 19.87 3.22 -17.11
CA LEU A 58 21.07 3.98 -17.50
C LEU A 58 20.79 5.49 -17.59
N LYS A 59 19.65 5.89 -18.16
CA LYS A 59 19.21 7.30 -18.19
C LYS A 59 19.06 7.85 -16.79
N THR A 60 18.32 7.15 -15.92
CA THR A 60 18.14 7.55 -14.52
C THR A 60 19.47 7.64 -13.78
N ALA A 61 20.37 6.67 -13.96
CA ALA A 61 21.69 6.68 -13.31
C ALA A 61 22.54 7.88 -13.77
N THR A 62 22.51 8.21 -15.06
CA THR A 62 23.25 9.34 -15.64
C THR A 62 22.65 10.67 -15.17
N SER A 63 21.32 10.80 -15.19
CA SER A 63 20.59 11.96 -14.66
C SER A 63 20.85 12.18 -13.18
N LEU A 64 20.92 11.11 -12.37
CA LEU A 64 21.24 11.20 -10.96
C LEU A 64 22.69 11.62 -10.74
N ALA A 65 23.64 11.06 -11.51
CA ALA A 65 25.04 11.46 -11.45
C ALA A 65 25.24 12.93 -11.86
N GLU A 66 24.58 13.38 -12.93
CA GLU A 66 24.53 14.79 -13.34
C GLU A 66 23.96 15.64 -12.21
N GLY A 67 22.81 15.24 -11.64
CA GLY A 67 22.17 15.93 -10.53
C GLY A 67 23.09 16.08 -9.33
N LEU A 68 23.69 14.99 -8.86
CA LEU A 68 24.62 14.97 -7.72
C LEU A 68 25.82 15.90 -7.92
N SER A 69 26.32 16.06 -9.15
CA SER A 69 27.43 16.97 -9.44
C SER A 69 27.06 18.46 -9.39
N LEU A 70 25.76 18.77 -9.49
CA LEU A 70 25.22 20.13 -9.54
C LEU A 70 24.51 20.56 -8.25
N VAL A 71 24.29 19.63 -7.32
CA VAL A 71 23.56 19.86 -6.08
C VAL A 71 24.36 20.77 -5.15
N VAL A 72 23.74 21.86 -4.72
CA VAL A 72 24.25 22.77 -3.70
C VAL A 72 23.45 22.57 -2.42
N SER A 73 24.11 22.42 -1.28
CA SER A 73 23.42 22.49 0.02
C SER A 73 23.44 23.95 0.48
N PRO A 74 22.29 24.64 0.60
CA PRO A 74 22.26 26.00 1.12
C PRO A 74 22.74 26.05 2.58
N ASP A 75 23.46 27.10 2.96
CA ASP A 75 23.96 27.29 4.33
C ASP A 75 22.83 27.41 5.37
N SER A 76 21.65 27.87 4.94
CA SER A 76 20.48 28.04 5.79
C SER A 76 19.19 27.79 5.02
N ILE A 77 18.23 27.15 5.68
CA ILE A 77 16.86 26.98 5.18
C ILE A 77 15.96 28.18 5.56
N HIS A 78 16.46 29.11 6.37
CA HIS A 78 15.71 30.25 6.90
C HIS A 78 15.83 31.51 6.06
N SER A 79 16.63 31.49 4.99
CA SER A 79 16.75 32.54 3.99
C SER A 79 16.78 31.93 2.59
N VAL A 80 16.29 32.68 1.61
CA VAL A 80 16.36 32.28 0.19
C VAL A 80 17.56 33.01 -0.41
N ALA A 81 18.63 32.26 -0.70
CA ALA A 81 19.85 32.81 -1.30
C ALA A 81 19.66 33.01 -2.82
N PRO A 82 19.77 34.24 -3.35
CA PRO A 82 19.61 34.50 -4.78
C PRO A 82 20.66 33.77 -5.65
N GLU A 83 21.85 33.47 -5.12
CA GLU A 83 22.88 32.73 -5.86
C GLU A 83 22.50 31.28 -6.22
N ASN A 84 21.50 30.72 -5.52
CA ASN A 84 21.00 29.36 -5.75
C ASN A 84 19.85 29.31 -6.76
N GLU A 85 19.41 30.46 -7.30
CA GLU A 85 18.33 30.52 -8.27
C GLU A 85 18.62 29.65 -9.50
N GLY A 86 17.67 28.77 -9.83
CA GLY A 86 17.79 27.83 -10.95
C GLY A 86 18.71 26.63 -10.69
N ARG A 87 19.41 26.55 -9.56
CA ARG A 87 20.28 25.43 -9.19
C ARG A 87 19.49 24.30 -8.52
N LEU A 88 20.05 23.10 -8.59
CA LEU A 88 19.61 21.99 -7.74
C LEU A 88 20.08 22.26 -6.32
N VAL A 89 19.13 22.28 -5.38
CA VAL A 89 19.41 22.45 -3.97
C VAL A 89 19.09 21.18 -3.20
N HIS A 90 19.92 20.89 -2.20
CA HIS A 90 19.68 19.84 -1.22
C HIS A 90 19.30 20.49 0.12
N ILE A 91 18.06 20.26 0.55
CA ILE A 91 17.47 20.90 1.72
C ILE A 91 16.97 19.81 2.67
N ILE A 92 17.36 19.93 3.94
CA ILE A 92 16.85 19.09 5.02
C ILE A 92 16.08 19.99 5.97
N GLY A 93 14.89 19.57 6.39
CA GLY A 93 14.22 20.24 7.50
C GLY A 93 12.82 19.72 7.82
N ALA A 94 12.29 20.23 8.93
CA ALA A 94 10.96 19.89 9.41
C ALA A 94 9.88 20.46 8.49
N LEU A 95 8.88 19.65 8.18
CA LEU A 95 7.68 20.06 7.46
C LEU A 95 6.88 21.05 8.31
N ARG A 96 6.39 22.11 7.65
CA ARG A 96 5.48 23.08 8.24
C ARG A 96 4.31 23.32 7.30
N THR A 97 3.10 23.28 7.85
CA THR A 97 1.86 23.67 7.17
C THR A 97 1.31 24.96 7.79
N SER A 98 0.51 25.69 7.02
CA SER A 98 -0.10 26.95 7.48
C SER A 98 -1.39 26.76 8.29
N LYS A 99 -2.05 25.61 8.16
CA LYS A 99 -3.32 25.28 8.81
C LYS A 99 -3.36 23.81 9.24
N LEU A 100 -4.17 23.53 10.25
CA LEU A 100 -4.54 22.18 10.64
C LEU A 100 -5.42 21.54 9.57
N LEU A 101 -5.26 20.23 9.37
CA LEU A 101 -6.23 19.44 8.62
C LEU A 101 -7.28 18.90 9.59
N SER A 102 -8.52 18.81 9.11
CA SER A 102 -9.67 18.46 9.93
C SER A 102 -10.65 17.54 9.23
N ASP A 103 -11.22 16.60 9.98
CA ASP A 103 -12.47 15.91 9.65
C ASP A 103 -13.51 16.18 10.76
N PRO A 104 -14.36 17.21 10.58
CA PRO A 104 -15.33 17.63 11.60
C PRO A 104 -16.37 16.54 11.95
N ASN A 105 -16.67 15.62 11.01
CA ASN A 105 -17.65 14.55 11.26
C ASN A 105 -17.18 13.56 12.33
N TYR A 106 -15.87 13.52 12.59
CA TYR A 106 -15.23 12.62 13.54
C TYR A 106 -14.39 13.35 14.59
N GLY A 107 -14.44 14.68 14.64
CA GLY A 107 -13.66 15.49 15.58
C GLY A 107 -12.14 15.35 15.43
N VAL A 108 -11.66 14.94 14.25
CA VAL A 108 -10.21 14.75 14.01
C VAL A 108 -9.61 16.06 13.54
N HIS A 109 -8.58 16.55 14.25
CA HIS A 109 -7.84 17.76 13.89
C HIS A 109 -6.36 17.58 14.22
N LEU A 110 -5.46 17.79 13.25
CA LEU A 110 -4.02 17.68 13.48
C LEU A 110 -3.20 18.50 12.49
N PRO A 111 -1.99 18.93 12.87
CA PRO A 111 -1.10 19.61 11.94
C PRO A 111 -0.33 18.57 11.11
N ALA A 112 -0.80 18.28 9.90
CA ALA A 112 -0.14 17.34 9.00
C ALA A 112 -0.23 17.80 7.54
N VAL A 113 0.65 17.26 6.70
CA VAL A 113 0.61 17.49 5.25
C VAL A 113 -0.55 16.74 4.60
N LYS A 114 -0.85 15.51 5.04
CA LYS A 114 -2.01 14.75 4.59
C LYS A 114 -2.76 14.13 5.76
N LEU A 115 -4.08 14.14 5.69
CA LEU A 115 -5.00 13.41 6.56
C LEU A 115 -5.88 12.53 5.68
N ARG A 116 -5.92 11.23 5.98
CA ARG A 116 -6.69 10.25 5.23
C ARG A 116 -7.71 9.57 6.13
N ARG A 117 -8.98 9.66 5.75
CA ARG A 117 -10.06 8.82 6.27
C ARG A 117 -10.17 7.58 5.40
N HIS A 118 -10.07 6.41 6.02
CA HIS A 118 -10.26 5.12 5.37
C HIS A 118 -11.54 4.49 5.90
N VAL A 119 -12.46 4.16 4.99
CA VAL A 119 -13.76 3.59 5.29
C VAL A 119 -13.84 2.19 4.67
N GLU A 120 -14.33 1.24 5.47
CA GLU A 120 -14.64 -0.10 5.00
C GLU A 120 -16.07 -0.44 5.38
N MET A 121 -16.75 -1.18 4.52
CA MET A 121 -18.08 -1.73 4.78
C MET A 121 -17.98 -3.23 5.02
N TYR A 122 -18.67 -3.72 6.04
CA TYR A 122 -18.84 -5.15 6.26
C TYR A 122 -19.87 -5.68 5.26
N GLN A 123 -19.47 -6.61 4.40
CA GLN A 123 -20.28 -7.04 3.27
C GLN A 123 -19.90 -8.45 2.80
N TRP A 124 -20.79 -9.11 2.07
CA TRP A 124 -20.51 -10.40 1.44
C TRP A 124 -19.43 -10.27 0.36
N VAL A 125 -18.55 -11.27 0.32
CA VAL A 125 -17.52 -11.47 -0.70
C VAL A 125 -17.63 -12.91 -1.22
N GLU A 126 -17.65 -13.05 -2.54
CA GLU A 126 -17.60 -14.34 -3.23
C GLU A 126 -16.16 -14.67 -3.62
N THR A 127 -15.71 -15.88 -3.28
CA THR A 127 -14.43 -16.44 -3.72
C THR A 127 -14.68 -17.63 -4.62
N GLU A 128 -14.11 -17.61 -5.82
CA GLU A 128 -14.15 -18.69 -6.81
C GLU A 128 -12.85 -19.50 -6.78
N GLU A 129 -12.98 -20.82 -6.68
CA GLU A 129 -11.89 -21.79 -6.89
C GLU A 129 -12.22 -22.65 -8.12
N SER A 130 -11.27 -22.80 -9.03
CA SER A 130 -11.42 -23.60 -10.25
C SER A 130 -10.49 -24.81 -10.22
N ARG A 131 -11.00 -25.97 -10.65
CA ARG A 131 -10.24 -27.19 -10.84
C ARG A 131 -10.63 -27.87 -12.14
N GLU A 132 -9.63 -28.22 -12.93
CA GLU A 132 -9.81 -29.02 -14.15
C GLU A 132 -9.41 -30.47 -13.91
N TYR A 133 -10.19 -31.41 -14.46
CA TYR A 133 -9.88 -32.84 -14.45
C TYR A 133 -10.47 -33.54 -15.67
N THR A 134 -9.88 -34.67 -16.05
CA THR A 134 -10.36 -35.49 -17.18
C THR A 134 -11.16 -36.67 -16.66
N GLU A 135 -12.37 -36.84 -17.18
CA GLU A 135 -13.25 -37.97 -16.88
C GLU A 135 -13.92 -38.43 -18.19
N ASP A 136 -13.91 -39.73 -18.48
CA ASP A 136 -14.48 -40.32 -19.70
C ASP A 136 -13.98 -39.71 -21.02
N GLY A 137 -12.73 -39.24 -21.04
CA GLY A 137 -12.15 -38.59 -22.21
C GLY A 137 -12.70 -37.20 -22.49
N GLN A 138 -13.39 -36.57 -21.54
CA GLN A 138 -13.83 -35.17 -21.57
C GLN A 138 -13.08 -34.34 -20.52
N VAL A 139 -12.83 -33.06 -20.80
CA VAL A 139 -12.23 -32.14 -19.83
C VAL A 139 -13.37 -31.49 -19.05
N LYS A 140 -13.37 -31.65 -17.73
CA LYS A 140 -14.37 -31.06 -16.83
C LYS A 140 -13.72 -29.97 -16.01
N THR A 141 -14.38 -28.82 -15.95
CA THR A 141 -14.00 -27.67 -15.12
C THR A 141 -15.01 -27.55 -13.99
N GLU A 142 -14.55 -27.83 -12.78
CA GLU A 142 -15.30 -27.66 -11.54
C GLU A 142 -14.98 -26.29 -10.95
N ARG A 143 -16.00 -25.43 -10.83
CA ARG A 143 -15.92 -24.15 -10.11
C ARG A 143 -16.62 -24.28 -8.77
N ARG A 144 -15.95 -23.92 -7.68
CA ARG A 144 -16.49 -23.86 -6.33
C ARG A 144 -16.59 -22.41 -5.90
N TYR A 145 -17.78 -22.02 -5.47
CA TYR A 145 -18.04 -20.69 -4.93
C TYR A 145 -18.21 -20.77 -3.42
N SER A 146 -17.59 -19.82 -2.71
CA SER A 146 -17.74 -19.65 -1.27
C SER A 146 -18.06 -18.20 -0.93
N TYR A 147 -18.89 -18.01 0.08
CA TYR A 147 -19.40 -16.69 0.49
C TYR A 147 -19.04 -16.43 1.95
N ASN A 148 -18.32 -15.35 2.20
CA ASN A 148 -17.98 -14.90 3.54
C ASN A 148 -18.23 -13.40 3.67
N THR A 149 -18.53 -12.93 4.88
CA THR A 149 -18.65 -11.51 5.17
C THR A 149 -17.29 -10.94 5.63
N GLU A 150 -16.85 -9.88 4.98
CA GLU A 150 -15.56 -9.24 5.20
C GLU A 150 -15.69 -7.72 5.20
N TRP A 151 -14.76 -7.04 5.85
CA TRP A 151 -14.58 -5.60 5.70
C TRP A 151 -13.87 -5.32 4.38
N ARG A 152 -14.46 -4.51 3.51
CA ARG A 152 -13.87 -4.11 2.23
C ARG A 152 -14.01 -2.60 2.01
N SER A 153 -12.96 -2.00 1.48
CA SER A 153 -12.89 -0.58 1.11
C SER A 153 -13.71 -0.25 -0.14
N GLU A 154 -13.85 -1.20 -1.06
CA GLU A 154 -14.70 -1.06 -2.24
C GLU A 154 -16.11 -1.63 -2.02
N ILE A 155 -17.09 -1.11 -2.77
CA ILE A 155 -18.44 -1.69 -2.81
C ILE A 155 -18.40 -2.97 -3.67
N VAL A 156 -18.74 -4.10 -3.06
CA VAL A 156 -18.84 -5.39 -3.75
C VAL A 156 -20.26 -5.55 -4.28
N ASN A 157 -20.41 -5.44 -5.61
CA ASN A 157 -21.70 -5.59 -6.27
C ASN A 157 -22.17 -7.05 -6.24
N SER A 158 -23.01 -7.40 -5.26
CA SER A 158 -23.53 -8.75 -5.08
C SER A 158 -24.41 -9.25 -6.23
N ARG A 159 -24.84 -8.39 -7.15
CA ARG A 159 -25.57 -8.81 -8.37
C ARG A 159 -24.71 -9.65 -9.32
N ASN A 160 -23.39 -9.57 -9.16
CA ASN A 160 -22.44 -10.33 -9.95
C ASN A 160 -22.11 -11.70 -9.32
N PHE A 161 -22.64 -12.01 -8.14
CA PHE A 161 -22.42 -13.31 -7.50
C PHE A 161 -23.15 -14.42 -8.26
N ASP A 162 -22.53 -15.60 -8.35
CA ASP A 162 -23.18 -16.80 -8.90
C ASP A 162 -24.45 -17.16 -8.11
N ARG A 163 -24.45 -16.87 -6.80
CA ARG A 163 -25.63 -16.96 -5.94
C ARG A 163 -25.86 -15.70 -5.11
N GLU A 164 -26.60 -14.75 -5.68
CA GLU A 164 -27.03 -13.52 -4.98
C GLU A 164 -27.99 -13.79 -3.81
N ILE A 165 -28.88 -14.79 -3.93
CA ILE A 165 -29.94 -15.02 -2.93
C ILE A 165 -29.33 -15.38 -1.58
N GLY A 166 -29.51 -14.49 -0.60
CA GLY A 166 -28.96 -14.61 0.75
C GLY A 166 -27.62 -13.90 0.96
N HIS A 167 -27.05 -13.26 -0.08
CA HIS A 167 -25.75 -12.59 -0.06
C HIS A 167 -25.84 -11.17 -0.65
N LYS A 168 -26.90 -10.42 -0.30
CA LYS A 168 -27.11 -9.07 -0.82
C LYS A 168 -26.26 -8.05 -0.07
N ASN A 169 -25.57 -7.19 -0.82
CA ASN A 169 -24.82 -6.06 -0.29
C ASN A 169 -25.54 -4.73 -0.59
N PRO A 170 -25.37 -3.70 0.25
CA PRO A 170 -25.76 -2.34 -0.09
C PRO A 170 -25.02 -1.85 -1.34
N SER A 171 -25.68 -1.00 -2.12
CA SER A 171 -25.12 -0.45 -3.36
C SER A 171 -24.24 0.79 -3.16
N ALA A 172 -24.17 1.31 -1.92
CA ALA A 172 -23.42 2.50 -1.56
C ALA A 172 -23.02 2.46 -0.08
N MET A 173 -21.96 3.18 0.28
CA MET A 173 -21.58 3.47 1.66
C MET A 173 -22.13 4.83 2.07
N ALA A 174 -22.59 4.99 3.32
CA ALA A 174 -23.07 6.27 3.84
C ALA A 174 -21.95 7.30 4.06
N VAL A 175 -20.71 6.82 4.19
CA VAL A 175 -19.51 7.64 4.35
C VAL A 175 -18.45 7.17 3.36
N GLU A 176 -17.73 8.11 2.76
CA GLU A 176 -16.67 7.83 1.80
C GLU A 176 -15.28 8.06 2.40
N SER A 177 -14.31 7.26 1.92
CA SER A 177 -12.89 7.51 2.14
C SER A 177 -12.46 8.80 1.44
N PHE A 178 -11.55 9.56 2.05
CA PHE A 178 -10.94 10.72 1.39
C PHE A 178 -9.54 10.98 1.93
N THR A 179 -8.77 11.77 1.18
CA THR A 179 -7.49 12.33 1.66
C THR A 179 -7.52 13.83 1.51
N ALA A 180 -7.44 14.56 2.62
CA ALA A 180 -7.17 15.98 2.63
C ALA A 180 -5.66 16.22 2.57
N THR A 181 -5.25 17.21 1.77
CA THR A 181 -3.86 17.63 1.61
C THR A 181 -3.75 19.10 1.95
N ALA A 182 -2.72 19.46 2.72
CA ALA A 182 -2.44 20.84 3.07
C ALA A 182 -2.07 21.65 1.81
N PRO A 183 -2.70 22.82 1.57
CA PRO A 183 -2.50 23.59 0.34
C PRO A 183 -1.11 24.23 0.25
N PHE A 184 -0.48 24.49 1.41
CA PHE A 184 0.84 25.09 1.49
C PHE A 184 1.69 24.32 2.49
N VAL A 185 2.79 23.77 2.00
CA VAL A 185 3.77 23.00 2.77
C VAL A 185 5.14 23.62 2.54
N GLN A 186 5.87 23.86 3.61
CA GLN A 186 7.19 24.49 3.54
C GLN A 186 8.22 23.78 4.41
N ILE A 187 9.49 23.96 4.05
CA ILE A 187 10.66 23.65 4.87
C ILE A 187 11.44 24.95 5.02
N GLY A 188 11.53 25.47 6.25
CA GLY A 188 12.12 26.79 6.48
C GLY A 188 11.36 27.88 5.72
N ARG A 189 12.00 28.53 4.74
CA ARG A 189 11.41 29.54 3.84
C ARG A 189 10.97 28.99 2.49
N PHE A 190 11.21 27.71 2.21
CA PHE A 190 10.98 27.13 0.89
C PHE A 190 9.65 26.38 0.81
N PHE A 191 8.83 26.70 -0.20
CA PHE A 191 7.56 26.02 -0.49
C PHE A 191 7.77 24.79 -1.37
N LEU A 192 7.08 23.70 -1.01
CA LEU A 192 7.09 22.46 -1.76
C LEU A 192 6.11 22.56 -2.93
N SER A 193 6.55 22.18 -4.12
CA SER A 193 5.65 21.98 -5.27
C SER A 193 4.71 20.78 -5.05
N ALA A 194 3.59 20.74 -5.81
CA ALA A 194 2.63 19.64 -5.74
C ALA A 194 3.28 18.25 -5.88
N GLY A 195 4.23 18.09 -6.81
CA GLY A 195 4.95 16.83 -6.99
C GLY A 195 5.81 16.40 -5.79
N LEU A 196 6.28 17.34 -4.95
CA LEU A 196 6.93 17.01 -3.68
C LEU A 196 5.91 16.63 -2.61
N ILE A 197 4.79 17.35 -2.54
CA ILE A 197 3.70 17.04 -1.61
C ILE A 197 3.13 15.65 -1.89
N ASP A 198 3.01 15.26 -3.16
CA ASP A 198 2.54 13.93 -3.57
C ASP A 198 3.44 12.81 -3.06
N LYS A 199 4.76 13.03 -3.04
CA LYS A 199 5.76 12.09 -2.51
C LYS A 199 5.73 11.94 -0.99
N ILE A 200 4.96 12.74 -0.27
CA ILE A 200 4.73 12.56 1.16
C ILE A 200 3.61 11.53 1.33
N ASP A 201 3.96 10.25 1.37
CA ASP A 201 3.03 9.12 1.39
C ASP A 201 3.27 8.15 2.57
N ASN A 202 4.14 8.53 3.51
CA ASN A 202 4.42 7.78 4.74
C ASN A 202 3.29 7.86 5.77
N PHE A 203 2.11 7.34 5.39
CA PHE A 203 0.93 7.33 6.24
C PHE A 203 1.16 6.50 7.50
N LYS A 204 1.01 7.14 8.66
CA LYS A 204 0.96 6.51 9.98
C LYS A 204 -0.49 6.44 10.46
N PRO A 205 -0.93 5.34 11.10
CA PRO A 205 -2.25 5.28 11.71
C PRO A 205 -2.36 6.35 12.80
N LEU A 206 -3.53 7.00 12.87
CA LEU A 206 -3.87 7.93 13.93
C LEU A 206 -4.58 7.15 15.04
N SER A 207 -4.06 7.21 16.27
CA SER A 207 -4.78 6.60 17.38
C SER A 207 -6.00 7.43 17.76
N LEU A 208 -7.13 6.76 17.97
CA LEU A 208 -8.37 7.39 18.40
C LEU A 208 -8.56 7.33 19.92
N SER A 209 -7.59 6.78 20.67
CA SER A 209 -7.70 6.53 22.12
C SER A 209 -8.10 7.76 22.94
N LYS A 210 -7.65 8.95 22.52
CA LYS A 210 -7.88 10.25 23.19
C LYS A 210 -9.05 11.05 22.63
N LEU A 211 -9.73 10.55 21.59
CA LEU A 211 -10.91 11.21 21.02
C LEU A 211 -12.17 10.74 21.73
N GLU A 212 -13.17 11.62 21.78
CA GLU A 212 -14.52 11.28 22.22
C GLU A 212 -15.34 10.71 21.05
N ASP A 213 -16.48 10.11 21.38
CA ASP A 213 -17.41 9.61 20.36
C ASP A 213 -18.09 10.82 19.69
N PRO A 214 -17.99 10.98 18.36
CA PRO A 214 -18.41 12.21 17.68
C PRO A 214 -19.93 12.39 17.65
N HIS A 215 -20.68 11.29 17.74
CA HIS A 215 -22.13 11.29 17.73
C HIS A 215 -22.67 10.04 18.45
N VAL A 216 -23.93 10.06 18.89
CA VAL A 216 -24.53 8.99 19.71
C VAL A 216 -24.65 7.63 19.00
N ASP A 217 -24.69 7.65 17.67
CA ASP A 217 -24.78 6.48 16.77
C ASP A 217 -23.42 6.00 16.26
N ILE A 218 -22.32 6.63 16.70
CA ILE A 218 -20.96 6.27 16.32
C ILE A 218 -20.23 5.73 17.53
N ILE A 219 -19.87 4.45 17.48
CA ILE A 219 -19.18 3.78 18.58
C ILE A 219 -17.68 3.73 18.28
N ARG A 220 -16.85 4.33 19.14
CA ARG A 220 -15.40 4.19 19.02
C ARG A 220 -14.92 2.92 19.72
N ARG A 221 -14.07 2.15 19.03
CA ARG A 221 -13.42 0.97 19.61
C ARG A 221 -12.05 0.74 19.01
N GLY A 222 -11.01 0.86 19.85
CA GLY A 222 -9.63 0.89 19.37
C GLY A 222 -9.41 2.12 18.50
N ASP A 223 -8.80 1.93 17.33
CA ASP A 223 -8.52 3.01 16.37
C ASP A 223 -9.55 3.05 15.22
N TYR A 224 -10.79 2.63 15.50
CA TYR A 224 -11.91 2.71 14.56
C TYR A 224 -13.13 3.39 15.20
N PHE A 225 -13.84 4.16 14.39
CA PHE A 225 -15.23 4.53 14.61
C PHE A 225 -16.14 3.59 13.83
N TYR A 226 -17.20 3.08 14.47
CA TYR A 226 -18.15 2.16 13.87
C TYR A 226 -19.50 2.83 13.70
N HIS A 227 -20.06 2.73 12.51
CA HIS A 227 -21.46 3.02 12.20
C HIS A 227 -22.18 1.68 12.22
N SER A 228 -22.55 1.23 13.42
CA SER A 228 -23.08 -0.11 13.70
C SER A 228 -23.78 -0.10 15.05
N GLU A 229 -24.87 -0.86 15.19
CA GLU A 229 -25.52 -1.08 16.49
C GLU A 229 -24.62 -1.90 17.45
N ASN A 230 -23.80 -2.81 16.91
CA ASN A 230 -22.94 -3.67 17.70
C ASN A 230 -21.62 -4.03 16.97
N PRO A 231 -20.53 -3.29 17.21
CA PRO A 231 -19.23 -3.54 16.57
C PRO A 231 -18.62 -4.92 16.86
N LYS A 232 -19.11 -5.66 17.87
CA LYS A 232 -18.65 -7.02 18.16
C LYS A 232 -19.27 -8.06 17.23
N TYR A 233 -20.45 -7.77 16.70
CA TYR A 233 -21.22 -8.64 15.81
C TYR A 233 -21.69 -7.80 14.61
N PRO A 234 -20.75 -7.43 13.71
CA PRO A 234 -21.08 -6.55 12.60
C PRO A 234 -22.07 -7.20 11.63
N GLU A 235 -22.95 -6.39 11.07
CA GLU A 235 -23.94 -6.78 10.07
C GLU A 235 -23.62 -6.20 8.70
N VAL A 236 -24.18 -6.80 7.66
CA VAL A 236 -23.92 -6.36 6.29
C VAL A 236 -24.43 -4.94 6.09
N GLY A 237 -23.52 -4.04 5.73
CA GLY A 237 -23.78 -2.61 5.60
C GLY A 237 -23.18 -1.76 6.72
N ASP A 238 -22.75 -2.37 7.83
CA ASP A 238 -22.02 -1.65 8.88
C ASP A 238 -20.73 -1.05 8.31
N LEU A 239 -20.37 0.14 8.79
CA LEU A 239 -19.13 0.82 8.40
C LEU A 239 -18.16 0.86 9.57
N ARG A 240 -16.87 0.76 9.26
CA ARG A 240 -15.79 1.13 10.17
C ARG A 240 -14.89 2.16 9.50
N VAL A 241 -14.45 3.12 10.30
CA VAL A 241 -13.70 4.27 9.83
C VAL A 241 -12.43 4.41 10.65
N SER A 242 -11.28 4.46 9.98
CA SER A 242 -9.99 4.72 10.59
C SER A 242 -9.31 5.93 9.95
N PHE A 243 -8.37 6.52 10.67
CA PHE A 243 -7.63 7.69 10.23
C PHE A 243 -6.14 7.41 10.14
N SER A 244 -5.49 8.04 9.17
CA SER A 244 -4.03 8.03 9.04
C SER A 244 -3.54 9.37 8.55
N TYR A 245 -2.28 9.70 8.83
CA TYR A 245 -1.69 10.98 8.47
C TYR A 245 -0.28 10.81 7.93
N ALA A 246 0.16 11.75 7.08
CA ALA A 246 1.52 11.79 6.56
C ALA A 246 2.10 13.21 6.69
N GLY A 247 3.40 13.29 6.96
CA GLY A 247 4.11 14.56 7.18
C GLY A 247 3.57 15.39 8.35
N LEU A 248 3.77 14.95 9.60
CA LEU A 248 3.42 15.71 10.79
C LEU A 248 4.15 17.06 10.78
N SER A 249 3.41 18.14 11.03
CA SER A 249 3.87 19.52 10.99
C SER A 249 3.93 20.10 12.40
N GLY A 250 5.13 20.37 12.89
CA GLY A 250 5.31 20.81 14.27
C GLY A 250 5.24 19.65 15.28
N ASP A 251 5.59 19.99 16.51
CA ASP A 251 5.66 19.02 17.59
C ASP A 251 4.28 18.86 18.20
N ASP A 252 3.84 17.62 18.31
CA ASP A 252 2.58 17.24 18.90
C ASP A 252 2.86 16.33 20.12
N PRO A 253 2.24 16.58 21.29
CA PRO A 253 2.47 15.78 22.49
C PRO A 253 2.16 14.29 22.31
N ASP A 254 1.26 13.96 21.39
CA ASP A 254 0.70 12.62 21.21
C ASP A 254 1.30 11.92 19.99
N LEU A 255 1.58 12.69 18.94
CA LEU A 255 2.07 12.17 17.65
C LEU A 255 3.60 12.29 17.50
N GLY A 256 4.25 13.08 18.36
CA GLY A 256 5.70 13.26 18.41
C GLY A 256 6.19 14.51 17.66
N PRO A 257 7.50 14.59 17.38
CA PRO A 257 8.10 15.77 16.76
C PRO A 257 7.71 15.91 15.29
N ALA A 258 7.84 17.14 14.77
CA ALA A 258 7.64 17.43 13.36
C ALA A 258 8.45 16.47 12.46
N HIS A 259 7.83 15.96 11.40
CA HIS A 259 8.52 15.09 10.46
C HIS A 259 9.54 15.89 9.65
N VAL A 260 10.79 15.41 9.64
CA VAL A 260 11.88 15.94 8.82
C VAL A 260 11.91 15.22 7.49
N VAL A 261 12.20 15.96 6.42
CA VAL A 261 12.43 15.41 5.09
C VAL A 261 13.68 16.00 4.46
N THR A 262 14.31 15.21 3.57
CA THR A 262 15.35 15.65 2.66
C THR A 262 14.75 15.86 1.28
N VAL A 263 14.98 17.02 0.68
CA VAL A 263 14.49 17.39 -0.65
C VAL A 263 15.67 17.72 -1.55
N ILE A 264 15.65 17.16 -2.77
CA ILE A 264 16.51 17.58 -3.88
C ILE A 264 15.63 18.07 -5.01
N ALA A 265 15.68 19.36 -5.29
CA ALA A 265 14.83 20.03 -6.26
C ALA A 265 15.51 21.28 -6.80
N ARG A 266 14.98 21.87 -7.87
CA ARG A 266 15.44 23.16 -8.37
C ARG A 266 14.86 24.28 -7.52
N GLN A 267 15.69 25.24 -7.10
CA GLN A 267 15.21 26.48 -6.52
C GLN A 267 14.65 27.40 -7.61
N ARG A 268 13.43 27.89 -7.42
CA ARG A 268 12.83 28.97 -8.20
C ARG A 268 12.19 29.99 -7.25
N GLY A 269 12.90 31.07 -6.95
CA GLY A 269 12.59 31.94 -5.83
C GLY A 269 12.55 31.13 -4.52
N ASP A 270 11.43 31.20 -3.82
CA ASP A 270 11.14 30.42 -2.62
C ASP A 270 10.51 29.05 -2.91
N GLN A 271 10.36 28.64 -4.17
CA GLN A 271 9.73 27.37 -4.54
C GLN A 271 10.74 26.28 -4.87
N LEU A 272 10.46 25.06 -4.41
CA LEU A 272 11.18 23.85 -4.79
C LEU A 272 10.41 23.11 -5.88
N VAL A 273 10.94 23.17 -7.10
CA VAL A 273 10.27 22.73 -8.33
C VAL A 273 11.09 21.68 -9.07
N PRO A 274 10.50 20.96 -10.03
CA PRO A 274 11.24 19.97 -10.80
C PRO A 274 12.42 20.56 -11.59
N TYR A 275 13.51 19.80 -11.67
CA TYR A 275 14.69 20.10 -12.48
C TYR A 275 14.75 19.17 -13.69
N SER A 276 14.88 19.71 -14.90
CA SER A 276 15.05 18.89 -16.11
C SER A 276 16.54 18.67 -16.39
N THR A 277 16.98 17.41 -16.44
CA THR A 277 18.36 17.03 -16.76
C THR A 277 18.61 17.07 -18.26
N ARG A 278 19.88 17.12 -18.66
CA ARG A 278 20.26 17.06 -20.09
C ARG A 278 19.95 15.70 -20.70
N SER A 279 20.00 14.65 -19.88
CA SER A 279 19.62 13.29 -20.25
C SER A 279 18.11 13.08 -20.45
N GLY A 280 17.28 14.09 -20.13
CA GLY A 280 15.84 14.11 -20.40
C GLY A 280 14.95 13.64 -19.24
N ASP A 281 15.53 13.30 -18.08
CA ASP A 281 14.75 12.97 -16.89
C ASP A 281 14.45 14.23 -16.06
N THR A 282 13.55 14.07 -15.10
CA THR A 282 13.19 15.13 -14.16
C THR A 282 13.62 14.74 -12.75
N LEU A 283 14.46 15.57 -12.13
CA LEU A 283 14.86 15.42 -10.74
C LEU A 283 13.89 16.21 -9.84
N LEU A 284 13.17 15.46 -9.02
CA LEU A 284 12.32 15.96 -7.95
C LEU A 284 12.27 14.87 -6.88
N LEU A 285 13.15 14.97 -5.89
CA LEU A 285 13.33 13.92 -4.89
C LEU A 285 12.88 14.43 -3.52
N LEU A 286 12.17 13.57 -2.80
CA LEU A 286 11.82 13.76 -1.40
C LEU A 286 12.05 12.43 -0.68
N HIS A 287 12.78 12.47 0.41
CA HIS A 287 13.02 11.34 1.30
C HIS A 287 12.60 11.70 2.72
N HIS A 288 12.07 10.71 3.44
CA HIS A 288 11.65 10.87 4.84
C HIS A 288 12.84 10.70 5.78
N GLY A 289 13.12 11.70 6.62
CA GLY A 289 14.29 11.74 7.49
C GLY A 289 15.37 12.70 6.98
N ASP A 290 16.52 12.68 7.66
CA ASP A 290 17.68 13.52 7.44
C ASP A 290 18.79 12.74 6.71
N PHE A 291 18.69 12.71 5.39
CA PHE A 291 19.74 12.12 4.54
C PHE A 291 20.73 13.17 4.07
N SER A 292 22.03 12.82 4.14
CA SER A 292 23.14 13.59 3.55
C SER A 292 23.11 13.51 2.02
N ALA A 293 23.59 14.58 1.36
CA ALA A 293 23.79 14.65 -0.09
C ALA A 293 25.04 13.89 -0.59
N GLU A 294 25.83 13.29 0.31
CA GLU A 294 27.11 12.66 -0.01
C GLU A 294 27.02 11.58 -1.12
N PRO A 295 28.14 11.31 -1.82
CA PRO A 295 28.14 10.61 -3.09
C PRO A 295 27.56 9.20 -2.96
N LEU A 296 26.42 8.98 -3.59
CA LEU A 296 25.83 7.67 -3.84
C LEU A 296 26.58 6.91 -4.96
N ALA A 297 27.90 7.02 -4.96
CA ALA A 297 28.83 6.33 -5.84
C ALA A 297 29.67 5.34 -5.00
N GLY A 298 29.02 4.43 -4.28
CA GLY A 298 29.75 3.50 -3.43
C GLY A 298 28.91 2.69 -2.44
N GLY A 299 27.84 2.03 -2.89
CA GLY A 299 27.30 0.84 -2.21
C GLY A 299 27.04 0.90 -0.69
N GLY A 300 26.73 2.06 -0.12
CA GLY A 300 26.39 2.20 1.30
C GLY A 300 24.99 1.66 1.66
N PRO A 301 24.71 1.35 2.94
CA PRO A 301 23.54 0.55 3.35
C PRO A 301 22.18 1.27 3.14
N GLY A 302 22.15 2.60 3.13
CA GLY A 302 20.91 3.39 3.16
C GLY A 302 20.06 3.30 1.89
N LEU A 303 20.67 3.31 0.70
CA LEU A 303 19.96 3.17 -0.58
C LEU A 303 19.89 1.74 -1.10
N ARG A 304 20.64 0.81 -0.49
CA ARG A 304 20.47 -0.63 -0.74
C ARG A 304 19.15 -1.16 -0.18
N ALA A 305 18.58 -0.52 0.84
CA ALA A 305 17.22 -0.81 1.29
C ALA A 305 16.17 -0.35 0.25
N ALA A 306 16.29 0.88 -0.25
CA ALA A 306 15.41 1.44 -1.28
C ALA A 306 15.41 0.61 -2.59
N HIS A 307 16.58 0.14 -3.05
CA HIS A 307 16.65 -0.72 -4.22
C HIS A 307 16.26 -2.19 -3.96
N ARG A 308 16.19 -2.64 -2.70
CA ARG A 308 15.78 -4.02 -2.36
C ARG A 308 14.26 -4.16 -2.27
N GLU A 309 13.55 -3.11 -1.88
CA GLU A 309 12.08 -3.05 -1.91
C GLU A 309 11.57 -2.99 -3.36
N GLU A 310 12.13 -2.13 -4.22
CA GLU A 310 11.74 -2.03 -5.64
C GLU A 310 12.09 -3.30 -6.46
N ARG A 311 13.22 -3.95 -6.17
CA ARG A 311 13.58 -5.22 -6.85
C ARG A 311 12.72 -6.41 -6.41
N ARG A 312 12.15 -6.40 -5.20
CA ARG A 312 11.19 -7.44 -4.78
C ARG A 312 9.83 -7.25 -5.45
N GLY A 313 9.38 -6.01 -5.62
CA GLY A 313 8.14 -5.70 -6.34
C GLY A 313 8.24 -5.96 -7.85
N SER A 314 9.36 -5.59 -8.47
CA SER A 314 9.54 -5.73 -9.92
C SER A 314 9.68 -7.17 -10.40
N TRP A 315 10.37 -8.06 -9.66
CA TRP A 315 10.50 -9.47 -10.07
C TRP A 315 9.21 -10.29 -9.87
N LEU A 316 8.34 -9.91 -8.92
CA LEU A 316 7.07 -10.60 -8.69
C LEU A 316 5.92 -10.09 -9.56
N ALA A 317 6.01 -8.85 -10.07
CA ALA A 317 5.01 -8.26 -10.97
C ALA A 317 5.11 -8.74 -12.44
N GLN A 318 6.17 -9.47 -12.80
CA GLN A 318 6.38 -9.98 -14.16
C GLN A 318 6.00 -11.46 -14.38
N LEU A 319 5.50 -12.16 -13.35
CA LEU A 319 4.98 -13.54 -13.50
C LEU A 319 3.44 -13.56 -13.51
N PRO A 320 2.81 -14.38 -14.36
CA PRO A 320 1.37 -14.63 -14.23
C PRO A 320 1.13 -15.33 -12.89
N GLY A 321 0.40 -14.68 -11.97
CA GLY A 321 0.09 -15.21 -10.63
C GLY A 321 0.81 -14.53 -9.45
N GLY A 322 1.59 -13.48 -9.66
CA GLY A 322 2.41 -12.82 -8.63
C GLY A 322 1.68 -12.27 -7.38
N LYS A 323 0.35 -12.11 -7.42
CA LYS A 323 -0.43 -11.64 -6.25
C LYS A 323 -0.64 -12.68 -5.14
N ALA A 324 -0.57 -13.98 -5.44
CA ALA A 324 -0.90 -15.04 -4.46
C ALA A 324 0.27 -15.46 -3.55
N LEU A 325 1.51 -15.08 -3.88
CA LEU A 325 2.71 -15.48 -3.14
C LEU A 325 3.14 -14.48 -2.06
N THR A 326 2.75 -13.20 -2.19
CA THR A 326 3.01 -12.16 -1.18
C THR A 326 2.25 -12.41 0.12
N ASP A 327 0.98 -12.83 0.06
CA ASP A 327 0.16 -13.09 1.26
C ASP A 327 0.62 -14.31 2.07
N ARG A 328 1.27 -15.29 1.42
CA ARG A 328 1.71 -16.54 2.07
C ARG A 328 3.02 -16.40 2.86
N GLN A 329 3.83 -15.39 2.57
CA GLN A 329 5.08 -15.10 3.30
C GLN A 329 4.84 -14.25 4.56
N GLU A 330 3.82 -13.39 4.57
CA GLU A 330 3.50 -12.54 5.72
C GLU A 330 2.94 -13.34 6.90
N GLN A 331 2.20 -14.43 6.65
CA GLN A 331 1.69 -15.32 7.70
C GLN A 331 2.76 -16.24 8.33
N ARG A 332 3.87 -16.55 7.64
CA ARG A 332 4.94 -17.40 8.20
C ARG A 332 5.90 -16.63 9.12
N GLY A 333 6.01 -15.31 8.99
CA GLY A 333 6.86 -14.47 9.85
C GLY A 333 6.36 -14.33 11.30
N VAL A 334 5.05 -14.50 11.53
CA VAL A 334 4.43 -14.38 12.86
C VAL A 334 4.55 -15.69 13.68
N SER A 335 4.77 -16.84 13.04
CA SER A 335 4.81 -18.14 13.73
C SER A 335 6.18 -18.54 14.30
N ALA A 336 7.26 -17.81 14.01
CA ALA A 336 8.63 -18.22 14.38
C ALA A 336 9.20 -17.53 15.66
N LYS A 337 8.40 -16.74 16.40
CA LYS A 337 8.83 -16.08 17.65
C LYS A 337 8.07 -16.53 18.91
N ARG A 338 7.73 -17.82 19.01
CA ARG A 338 7.19 -18.39 20.26
C ARG A 338 7.69 -19.82 20.46
N GLY A 339 8.91 -19.95 20.97
CA GLY A 339 9.55 -21.25 21.14
C GLY A 339 10.84 -21.26 21.96
N GLU A 340 10.92 -20.53 23.07
CA GLU A 340 11.92 -20.82 24.12
C GLU A 340 11.17 -21.01 25.45
N LYS A 341 10.97 -22.28 25.81
CA LYS A 341 10.48 -22.70 27.13
C LYS A 341 11.68 -22.96 28.04
N THR A 342 11.65 -22.21 29.14
CA THR A 342 12.30 -22.39 30.43
C THR A 342 12.52 -23.85 30.86
N TRP A 343 13.75 -24.18 31.26
CA TRP A 343 14.09 -25.35 32.07
C TRP A 343 13.92 -25.01 33.55
N SER A 344 13.00 -25.67 34.24
CA SER A 344 12.88 -25.66 35.71
C SER A 344 13.31 -27.02 36.27
N ARG A 345 14.40 -27.05 37.03
CA ARG A 345 14.74 -28.18 37.90
C ARG A 345 14.02 -28.00 39.24
N GLY A 346 13.16 -28.95 39.56
CA GLY A 346 12.57 -29.11 40.89
C GLY A 346 13.55 -29.74 41.88
N GLY A 347 13.35 -29.39 43.15
CA GLY A 347 14.02 -29.97 44.31
C GLY A 347 13.29 -29.52 45.57
N SER A 348 12.32 -30.31 45.99
CA SER A 348 11.53 -30.18 47.22
C SER A 348 12.30 -30.64 48.45
N ALA A 349 12.15 -29.94 49.59
CA ALA A 349 11.78 -30.52 50.89
C ALA A 349 11.81 -29.45 52.00
N TRP A 350 10.71 -29.40 52.75
CA TRP A 350 10.50 -28.81 54.09
C TRP A 350 11.30 -29.59 55.17
N PRO A 351 11.43 -29.14 56.44
CA PRO A 351 10.61 -28.21 57.22
C PRO A 351 11.19 -26.81 57.48
#